data_AF-A0A7S0I4J2-F1
#
_entry.id   AF-A0A7S0I4J2-F1
#
_cell.length_a   1.000
_cell.length_b   1.000
_cell.length_c   1.000
_cell.angle_alpha   90.00
_cell.angle_beta   90.00
_cell.angle_gamma   90.00
#
_symmetry.space_group_name_H-M   'P 1'
#
loop_
_entity.id
_entity.type
_entity.pdbx_description
1 polymer ?
#
loop_
_entity_poly.entity_id
_entity_poly.type
_entity_poly.pdbx_seq_one_letter_code
_entity_poly.pdbx_strand_id
1 'polypeptide(L)'
;AWAAGGTYEVAWTLQANHGGGYSYRLCPLGAAALDEECFNRWPLQMVGRSALRWGGEGGRTLHYDAVTVSEGTKAGVMWRKNPVPRAWIDRRTGAWGKGSNQPQTGWGFEPVCEDDGMDQKGTGQSCTGMWGPYNLEIVDQVKVPAGLPSGKWVLNWRMDQEESNQIWQSCADITIKEGAAVVEAA
;
A
#
# COMPACT_ATOMS: atom_id res chain seq x y z
N ALA A 1 -18.12 8.13 3.73
CA ALA A 1 -17.72 9.44 3.18
C ALA A 1 -16.53 9.94 3.99
N TRP A 2 -15.54 10.51 3.33
CA TRP A 2 -14.32 11.03 3.95
C TRP A 2 -14.43 12.55 4.11
N ALA A 3 -13.91 13.09 5.20
CA ALA A 3 -13.79 14.52 5.43
C ALA A 3 -12.46 15.00 4.86
N ALA A 4 -12.46 16.17 4.19
CA ALA A 4 -11.22 16.83 3.80
C ALA A 4 -10.36 17.11 5.05
N GLY A 5 -9.05 16.91 4.94
CA GLY A 5 -8.12 16.99 6.08
C GLY A 5 -8.10 15.74 6.98
N GLY A 6 -9.04 14.81 6.82
CA GLY A 6 -9.11 13.58 7.60
C GLY A 6 -8.06 12.54 7.22
N THR A 7 -7.90 11.55 8.08
CA THR A 7 -7.04 10.37 7.86
C THR A 7 -7.90 9.11 7.82
N TYR A 8 -7.67 8.25 6.83
CA TYR A 8 -8.49 7.07 6.58
C TYR A 8 -7.64 5.85 6.28
N GLU A 9 -8.13 4.69 6.74
CA GLU A 9 -7.54 3.41 6.40
C GLU A 9 -7.80 3.06 4.94
N VAL A 10 -6.76 2.55 4.29
CA VAL A 10 -6.82 1.89 2.98
C VAL A 10 -6.07 0.57 3.07
N ALA A 11 -6.51 -0.41 2.31
CA ALA A 11 -5.90 -1.72 2.28
C ALA A 11 -5.86 -2.27 0.86
N TRP A 12 -4.84 -3.06 0.57
CA TRP A 12 -4.71 -3.81 -0.67
C TRP A 12 -4.15 -5.20 -0.37
N THR A 13 -4.43 -6.14 -1.27
CA THR A 13 -4.00 -7.54 -1.15
C THR A 13 -3.11 -7.92 -2.32
N LEU A 14 -2.18 -8.83 -2.08
CA LEU A 14 -1.22 -9.29 -3.07
C LEU A 14 -1.49 -10.76 -3.45
N GLN A 15 -1.80 -11.02 -4.72
CA GLN A 15 -1.95 -12.40 -5.21
C GLN A 15 -0.69 -12.89 -5.93
N ALA A 16 -0.12 -12.07 -6.80
CA ALA A 16 1.17 -12.32 -7.42
C ALA A 16 2.14 -11.25 -6.92
N ASN A 17 3.37 -11.63 -6.57
CA ASN A 17 4.35 -10.71 -6.01
C ASN A 17 5.48 -10.42 -7.00
N HIS A 18 5.46 -9.24 -7.62
CA HIS A 18 6.56 -8.73 -8.45
C HIS A 18 7.33 -7.58 -7.80
N GLY A 19 7.21 -7.42 -6.48
CA GLY A 19 7.95 -6.42 -5.71
C GLY A 19 7.59 -4.98 -6.08
N GLY A 20 8.47 -4.03 -5.76
CA GLY A 20 8.28 -2.63 -6.13
C GLY A 20 7.59 -1.78 -5.08
N GLY A 21 6.92 -0.72 -5.53
CA GLY A 21 6.32 0.27 -4.65
C GLY A 21 4.93 0.67 -5.12
N TYR A 22 4.14 1.24 -4.21
CA TYR A 22 2.78 1.69 -4.49
C TYR A 22 2.51 3.10 -3.94
N SER A 23 1.46 3.72 -4.45
CA SER A 23 1.00 5.06 -4.06
C SER A 23 -0.52 5.18 -4.18
N TYR A 24 -1.07 6.19 -3.50
CA TYR A 24 -2.48 6.53 -3.54
C TYR A 24 -2.69 7.95 -4.07
N ARG A 25 -3.71 8.14 -4.91
CA ARG A 25 -4.02 9.42 -5.57
C ARG A 25 -5.53 9.61 -5.72
N LEU A 26 -5.95 10.84 -5.91
CA LEU A 26 -7.34 11.20 -6.16
C LEU A 26 -7.53 11.83 -7.54
N CYS A 27 -8.70 11.65 -8.12
CA CYS A 27 -9.16 12.44 -9.26
C CYS A 27 -10.66 12.73 -9.10
N PRO A 28 -11.15 13.97 -9.33
CA PRO A 28 -12.59 14.24 -9.30
C PRO A 28 -13.32 13.35 -10.29
N LEU A 29 -14.43 12.73 -9.89
CA LEU A 29 -15.20 11.85 -10.79
C LEU A 29 -15.75 12.62 -12.01
N GLY A 30 -16.00 13.93 -11.85
CA GLY A 30 -16.44 14.83 -12.93
C GLY A 30 -15.30 15.47 -13.74
N ALA A 31 -14.05 15.02 -13.60
CA ALA A 31 -12.95 15.49 -14.42
C ALA A 31 -13.17 15.15 -15.91
N ALA A 32 -12.58 15.93 -16.81
CA ALA A 32 -12.68 15.68 -18.25
C ALA A 32 -12.12 14.31 -18.66
N ALA A 33 -11.08 13.84 -17.97
CA ALA A 33 -10.52 12.51 -18.11
C ALA A 33 -10.06 11.96 -16.74
N LEU A 34 -10.31 10.67 -16.51
CA LEU A 34 -9.77 9.91 -15.38
C LEU A 34 -8.44 9.26 -15.81
N ASP A 35 -7.39 10.07 -15.88
CA ASP A 35 -6.06 9.66 -16.36
C ASP A 35 -4.95 9.94 -15.35
N GLU A 36 -3.72 9.51 -15.68
CA GLU A 36 -2.54 9.72 -14.85
C GLU A 36 -2.26 11.19 -14.59
N GLU A 37 -2.54 12.09 -15.53
CA GLU A 37 -2.35 13.52 -15.30
C GLU A 37 -3.30 14.02 -14.20
N CYS A 38 -4.57 13.60 -14.24
CA CYS A 38 -5.54 13.93 -13.20
C CYS A 38 -5.12 13.40 -11.83
N PHE A 39 -4.73 12.12 -11.75
CA PHE A 39 -4.32 11.52 -10.49
C PHE A 39 -3.03 12.14 -9.93
N ASN A 40 -2.08 12.51 -10.79
CA ASN A 40 -0.85 13.16 -10.34
C ASN A 40 -1.04 14.59 -9.80
N ARG A 41 -2.22 15.21 -10.03
CA ARG A 41 -2.57 16.51 -9.40
C ARG A 41 -2.96 16.38 -7.93
N TRP A 42 -3.40 15.21 -7.48
CA TRP A 42 -3.89 15.01 -6.12
C TRP A 42 -3.29 13.76 -5.46
N PRO A 43 -1.96 13.72 -5.24
CA PRO A 43 -1.34 12.65 -4.48
C PRO A 43 -1.80 12.67 -3.02
N LEU A 44 -2.00 11.48 -2.45
CA LEU A 44 -2.24 11.32 -1.02
C LEU A 44 -0.94 10.98 -0.30
N GLN A 45 -0.78 11.57 0.89
CA GLN A 45 0.30 11.16 1.81
C GLN A 45 -0.15 9.95 2.60
N MET A 46 0.69 8.93 2.66
CA MET A 46 0.52 7.82 3.60
C MET A 46 1.23 8.18 4.91
N VAL A 47 0.48 8.26 6.00
CA VAL A 47 0.94 8.76 7.30
C VAL A 47 1.03 7.64 8.33
N GLY A 48 1.88 7.83 9.35
CA GLY A 48 2.05 6.86 10.43
C GLY A 48 2.62 5.51 9.99
N ARG A 49 2.49 4.51 10.88
CA ARG A 49 2.94 3.13 10.66
C ARG A 49 1.97 2.40 9.71
N SER A 50 2.51 1.53 8.87
CA SER A 50 1.69 0.57 8.11
C SER A 50 1.38 -0.66 8.97
N ALA A 51 0.52 -1.54 8.47
CA ALA A 51 0.29 -2.84 9.08
C ALA A 51 0.16 -3.96 8.06
N LEU A 52 0.52 -5.16 8.49
CA LEU A 52 0.09 -6.42 7.89
C LEU A 52 -1.13 -6.90 8.67
N ARG A 53 -2.25 -7.20 7.99
CA ARG A 53 -3.47 -7.70 8.62
C ARG A 53 -3.92 -9.02 8.01
N TRP A 54 -3.99 -10.08 8.82
CA TRP A 54 -4.43 -11.41 8.42
C TRP A 54 -5.86 -11.67 8.89
N GLY A 55 -6.74 -12.09 7.97
CA GLY A 55 -8.15 -12.37 8.31
C GLY A 55 -9.11 -11.20 8.15
N GLY A 56 -8.70 -10.12 7.48
CA GLY A 56 -9.51 -8.92 7.29
C GLY A 56 -9.72 -8.11 8.56
N GLU A 57 -10.75 -7.26 8.59
CA GLU A 57 -11.07 -6.39 9.71
C GLU A 57 -11.29 -7.19 11.02
N GLY A 58 -10.63 -6.76 12.11
CA GLY A 58 -10.61 -7.51 13.37
C GLY A 58 -9.65 -8.71 13.40
N GLY A 59 -9.00 -9.00 12.28
CA GLY A 59 -7.97 -10.04 12.16
C GLY A 59 -6.64 -9.69 12.86
N ARG A 60 -5.71 -10.64 12.83
CA ARG A 60 -4.38 -10.47 13.43
C ARG A 60 -3.67 -9.31 12.73
N THR A 61 -3.14 -8.36 13.48
CA THR A 61 -2.49 -7.18 12.92
C THR A 61 -1.07 -7.03 13.46
N LEU A 62 -0.12 -6.72 12.58
CA LEU A 62 1.27 -6.41 12.90
C LEU A 62 1.63 -5.05 12.31
N HIS A 63 1.91 -4.07 13.18
CA HIS A 63 2.34 -2.74 12.75
C HIS A 63 3.85 -2.68 12.54
N TYR A 64 4.29 -2.01 11.48
CA TYR A 64 5.70 -1.82 11.14
C TYR A 64 5.99 -0.42 10.59
N ASP A 65 7.25 -0.01 10.64
CA ASP A 65 7.69 1.27 10.10
C ASP A 65 7.92 1.14 8.59
N ALA A 66 7.14 1.86 7.80
CA ALA A 66 7.12 1.72 6.35
C ALA A 66 8.27 2.48 5.68
N VAL A 67 8.91 1.84 4.69
CA VAL A 67 9.88 2.51 3.83
C VAL A 67 9.12 3.35 2.82
N THR A 68 9.31 4.67 2.91
CA THR A 68 8.61 5.67 2.11
C THR A 68 9.61 6.51 1.33
N VAL A 69 9.31 6.83 0.07
CA VAL A 69 10.10 7.74 -0.76
C VAL A 69 9.20 8.82 -1.37
N SER A 70 9.68 10.05 -1.36
CA SER A 70 9.01 11.20 -1.99
C SER A 70 9.94 11.97 -2.92
N GLU A 71 11.25 11.91 -2.68
CA GLU A 71 12.27 12.52 -3.54
C GLU A 71 12.51 11.67 -4.80
N GLY A 72 12.71 12.33 -5.95
CA GLY A 72 12.96 11.65 -7.23
C GLY A 72 11.73 10.95 -7.84
N THR A 73 10.56 11.12 -7.26
CA THR A 73 9.30 10.53 -7.74
C THR A 73 8.62 11.44 -8.76
N LYS A 74 7.88 10.85 -9.70
CA LYS A 74 7.08 11.62 -10.67
C LYS A 74 6.07 12.49 -9.92
N ALA A 75 6.03 13.79 -10.23
CA ALA A 75 5.14 14.77 -9.61
C ALA A 75 5.23 14.88 -8.06
N GLY A 76 6.34 14.42 -7.46
CA GLY A 76 6.51 14.43 -6.00
C GLY A 76 5.55 13.49 -5.25
N VAL A 77 4.93 12.54 -5.97
CA VAL A 77 4.02 11.55 -5.40
C VAL A 77 4.77 10.69 -4.40
N MET A 78 4.25 10.58 -3.18
CA MET A 78 4.80 9.67 -2.17
C MET A 78 4.56 8.21 -2.58
N TRP A 79 5.59 7.38 -2.51
CA TRP A 79 5.51 5.92 -2.67
C TRP A 79 5.89 5.20 -1.38
N ARG A 80 5.23 4.08 -1.11
CA ARG A 80 5.64 3.10 -0.10
C ARG A 80 6.12 1.83 -0.77
N LYS A 81 7.17 1.24 -0.22
CA LYS A 81 7.69 -0.07 -0.65
C LYS A 81 6.67 -1.16 -0.34
N ASN A 82 6.50 -2.13 -1.26
CA ASN A 82 5.82 -3.39 -0.96
C ASN A 82 6.55 -4.10 0.21
N PRO A 83 5.88 -4.33 1.36
CA PRO A 83 6.53 -4.89 2.54
C PRO A 83 6.72 -6.41 2.47
N VAL A 84 6.18 -7.08 1.45
CA VAL A 84 6.20 -8.54 1.32
C VAL A 84 7.32 -8.95 0.35
N PRO A 85 8.44 -9.51 0.85
CA PRO A 85 9.47 -10.05 -0.02
C PRO A 85 8.94 -11.30 -0.75
N ARG A 86 9.41 -11.51 -1.98
CA ARG A 86 9.08 -12.73 -2.74
C ARG A 86 9.80 -13.95 -2.17
N ALA A 87 11.06 -13.76 -1.81
CA ALA A 87 11.92 -14.72 -1.12
C ALA A 87 13.03 -13.96 -0.39
N TRP A 88 13.67 -14.55 0.61
CA TRP A 88 14.82 -13.95 1.29
C TRP A 88 15.71 -15.01 1.94
N ILE A 89 16.98 -14.66 2.16
CA ILE A 89 17.98 -15.50 2.82
C ILE A 89 18.38 -14.84 4.13
N ASP A 90 18.32 -15.60 5.22
CA ASP A 90 18.86 -15.18 6.51
C ASP A 90 20.40 -15.15 6.42
N ARG A 91 20.98 -13.95 6.50
CA ARG A 91 22.42 -13.75 6.37
C ARG A 91 23.23 -14.32 7.54
N ARG A 92 22.62 -14.59 8.70
CA ARG A 92 23.29 -15.24 9.83
C ARG A 92 23.46 -16.73 9.60
N THR A 93 22.47 -17.38 9.01
CA THR A 93 22.42 -18.85 8.88
C THR A 93 22.71 -19.34 7.46
N GLY A 94 22.57 -18.47 6.45
CA GLY A 94 22.64 -18.83 5.03
C GLY A 94 21.41 -19.62 4.55
N ALA A 95 20.40 -19.80 5.40
CA ALA A 95 19.19 -20.54 5.07
C ALA A 95 18.15 -19.63 4.40
N TRP A 96 17.33 -20.22 3.53
CA TRP A 96 16.14 -19.57 3.00
C TRP A 96 15.09 -19.41 4.10
N GLY A 97 14.44 -18.24 4.16
CA GLY A 97 13.32 -18.02 5.06
C GLY A 97 12.11 -18.88 4.70
N LYS A 98 11.30 -19.30 5.68
CA LYS A 98 10.24 -20.31 5.52
C LYS A 98 9.25 -20.04 4.37
N GLY A 99 8.87 -18.79 4.12
CA GLY A 99 7.95 -18.41 3.05
C GLY A 99 8.61 -18.23 1.66
N SER A 100 9.92 -18.43 1.54
CA SER A 100 10.67 -18.31 0.28
C SER A 100 10.38 -19.49 -0.65
N ASN A 101 9.27 -19.40 -1.38
CA ASN A 101 8.74 -20.51 -2.18
C ASN A 101 9.16 -20.49 -3.66
N GLN A 102 9.97 -19.52 -4.09
CA GLN A 102 10.45 -19.40 -5.47
C GLN A 102 11.86 -18.75 -5.54
N PRO A 103 12.74 -19.15 -6.48
CA PRO A 103 14.04 -18.48 -6.70
C PRO A 103 13.88 -17.04 -7.17
N GLN A 104 14.64 -16.08 -6.62
CA GLN A 104 14.60 -14.66 -7.01
C GLN A 104 15.79 -14.29 -7.89
N THR A 105 15.59 -13.36 -8.82
CA THR A 105 16.70 -12.63 -9.42
C THR A 105 17.24 -11.62 -8.41
N GLY A 106 18.15 -12.05 -7.55
CA GLY A 106 18.79 -11.19 -6.54
C GLY A 106 18.35 -11.48 -5.10
N TRP A 107 18.66 -10.56 -4.20
CA TRP A 107 18.39 -10.70 -2.77
C TRP A 107 17.12 -9.94 -2.42
N GLY A 108 16.11 -10.65 -1.92
CA GLY A 108 15.04 -10.00 -1.19
C GLY A 108 15.50 -9.46 0.17
N PHE A 109 14.55 -8.94 0.92
CA PHE A 109 14.78 -8.37 2.25
C PHE A 109 14.12 -9.25 3.31
N GLU A 110 14.60 -9.16 4.54
CA GLU A 110 13.98 -9.83 5.67
C GLU A 110 12.53 -9.31 5.85
N PRO A 111 11.52 -10.19 5.90
CA PRO A 111 10.14 -9.79 6.08
C PRO A 111 9.95 -9.17 7.46
N VAL A 112 9.00 -8.24 7.56
CA VAL A 112 8.70 -7.57 8.83
C VAL A 112 7.99 -8.48 9.85
N CYS A 113 7.57 -9.69 9.44
CA CYS A 113 6.82 -10.62 10.26
C CYS A 113 7.58 -11.94 10.48
N GLU A 114 7.24 -12.62 11.57
CA GLU A 114 7.58 -14.03 11.74
C GLU A 114 6.72 -14.86 10.78
N ASP A 115 7.35 -15.37 9.74
CA ASP A 115 6.67 -16.05 8.65
C ASP A 115 6.42 -17.53 8.98
N ASP A 116 5.15 -17.96 8.96
CA ASP A 116 4.76 -19.36 9.15
C ASP A 116 5.04 -20.25 7.93
N GLY A 117 5.52 -19.67 6.83
CA GLY A 117 5.74 -20.34 5.56
C GLY A 117 4.62 -20.06 4.55
N MET A 118 4.67 -20.73 3.40
CA MET A 118 3.63 -20.57 2.38
C MET A 118 2.27 -21.05 2.90
N ASP A 119 1.33 -20.13 3.04
CA ASP A 119 -0.02 -20.43 3.50
C ASP A 119 -1.05 -20.28 2.37
N GLN A 120 -1.29 -21.37 1.65
CA GLN A 120 -2.26 -21.42 0.56
C GLN A 120 -3.72 -21.32 1.01
N LYS A 121 -3.98 -21.49 2.31
CA LYS A 121 -5.34 -21.50 2.87
C LYS A 121 -5.69 -20.20 3.59
N GLY A 122 -4.73 -19.31 3.83
CA GLY A 122 -4.93 -18.06 4.57
C GLY A 122 -5.21 -18.27 6.06
N THR A 123 -4.69 -19.34 6.66
CA THR A 123 -4.88 -19.71 8.07
C THR A 123 -3.69 -19.38 8.99
N GLY A 124 -2.53 -19.05 8.43
CA GLY A 124 -1.29 -18.76 9.13
C GLY A 124 -0.78 -17.34 8.90
N GLN A 125 0.33 -17.01 9.56
CA GLN A 125 0.99 -15.71 9.44
C GLN A 125 2.03 -15.73 8.31
N SER A 126 1.58 -15.88 7.07
CA SER A 126 2.49 -15.82 5.92
C SER A 126 2.75 -14.37 5.51
N CYS A 127 4.00 -14.00 5.26
CA CYS A 127 4.39 -12.65 4.79
C CYS A 127 5.57 -12.64 3.80
N THR A 128 5.85 -13.79 3.18
CA THR A 128 6.81 -13.94 2.08
C THR A 128 6.18 -14.84 1.03
N GLY A 129 6.43 -14.56 -0.25
CA GLY A 129 6.09 -15.49 -1.32
C GLY A 129 5.87 -14.82 -2.67
N MET A 130 5.99 -15.63 -3.73
CA MET A 130 5.59 -15.27 -5.10
C MET A 130 4.07 -15.25 -5.29
N TRP A 131 3.38 -16.17 -4.65
CA TRP A 131 1.94 -16.38 -4.80
C TRP A 131 1.26 -16.27 -3.44
N GLY A 132 0.49 -15.20 -3.25
CA GLY A 132 0.03 -14.82 -1.92
C GLY A 132 1.21 -14.51 -0.99
N PRO A 133 0.95 -13.82 0.11
CA PRO A 133 0.31 -14.50 1.22
C PRO A 133 -1.20 -14.38 1.12
N TYR A 134 -1.91 -15.51 1.09
CA TYR A 134 -3.37 -15.47 1.04
C TYR A 134 -3.93 -14.97 2.37
N ASN A 135 -5.06 -14.26 2.31
CA ASN A 135 -5.70 -13.65 3.48
C ASN A 135 -4.84 -12.58 4.19
N LEU A 136 -3.82 -12.02 3.52
CA LEU A 136 -3.03 -10.89 4.01
C LEU A 136 -3.43 -9.59 3.30
N GLU A 137 -3.71 -8.57 4.10
CA GLU A 137 -3.86 -7.18 3.68
C GLU A 137 -2.62 -6.37 4.07
N ILE A 138 -2.16 -5.52 3.16
CA ILE A 138 -1.21 -4.45 3.42
C ILE A 138 -2.04 -3.20 3.68
N VAL A 139 -1.92 -2.65 4.88
CA VAL A 139 -2.79 -1.60 5.41
C VAL A 139 -2.00 -0.32 5.65
N ASP A 140 -2.54 0.80 5.20
CA ASP A 140 -1.98 2.14 5.38
C ASP A 140 -3.06 3.12 5.86
N GLN A 141 -2.59 4.26 6.39
CA GLN A 141 -3.43 5.41 6.66
C GLN A 141 -3.10 6.50 5.64
N VAL A 142 -4.09 6.99 4.89
CA VAL A 142 -3.92 8.09 3.94
C VAL A 142 -4.52 9.37 4.49
N LYS A 143 -3.80 10.49 4.34
CA LYS A 143 -4.28 11.82 4.70
C LYS A 143 -4.90 12.49 3.48
N VAL A 144 -6.19 12.81 3.58
CA VAL A 144 -6.92 13.59 2.58
C VAL A 144 -6.48 15.06 2.69
N PRO A 145 -6.05 15.72 1.61
CA PRO A 145 -5.66 17.13 1.67
C PRO A 145 -6.78 18.01 2.26
N ALA A 146 -6.39 18.95 3.11
CA ALA A 146 -7.32 19.94 3.64
C ALA A 146 -7.81 20.84 2.48
N GLY A 147 -9.07 21.28 2.55
CA GLY A 147 -9.64 22.16 1.54
C GLY A 147 -10.03 21.50 0.21
N LEU A 148 -9.98 20.17 0.10
CA LEU A 148 -10.58 19.50 -1.06
C LEU A 148 -12.08 19.80 -1.13
N PRO A 149 -12.60 20.19 -2.31
CA PRO A 149 -14.01 20.45 -2.46
C PRO A 149 -14.83 19.18 -2.23
N SER A 150 -15.97 19.37 -1.57
CA SER A 150 -16.96 18.31 -1.42
C SER A 150 -17.40 17.78 -2.79
N GLY A 151 -17.51 16.47 -2.92
CA GLY A 151 -17.91 15.87 -4.19
C GLY A 151 -17.58 14.38 -4.30
N LYS A 152 -17.83 13.84 -5.49
CA LYS A 152 -17.47 12.47 -5.86
C LYS A 152 -16.04 12.47 -6.43
N TRP A 153 -15.23 11.55 -5.93
CA TRP A 153 -13.83 11.40 -6.30
C TRP A 153 -13.54 9.92 -6.55
N VAL A 154 -12.52 9.65 -7.34
CA VAL A 154 -11.96 8.32 -7.55
C VAL A 154 -10.65 8.24 -6.79
N LEU A 155 -10.54 7.28 -5.88
CA LEU A 155 -9.30 6.87 -5.23
C LEU A 155 -8.58 5.85 -6.11
N ASN A 156 -7.36 6.15 -6.52
CA ASN A 156 -6.51 5.23 -7.27
C ASN A 156 -5.40 4.69 -6.38
N TRP A 157 -5.30 3.36 -6.29
CA TRP A 157 -4.10 2.66 -5.88
C TRP A 157 -3.31 2.29 -7.14
N ARG A 158 -2.02 2.61 -7.17
CA ARG A 158 -1.11 2.23 -8.26
C ARG A 158 0.17 1.64 -7.68
N MET A 159 0.62 0.54 -8.28
CA MET A 159 1.86 -0.14 -7.96
C MET A 159 2.70 -0.35 -9.22
N ASP A 160 3.95 0.10 -9.17
CA ASP A 160 4.94 -0.11 -10.21
C ASP A 160 5.83 -1.27 -9.74
N GLN A 161 5.86 -2.35 -10.54
CA GLN A 161 6.53 -3.58 -10.16
C GLN A 161 8.05 -3.45 -10.31
N GLU A 162 8.80 -4.08 -9.41
CA GLU A 162 10.27 -4.09 -9.45
C GLU A 162 10.81 -5.11 -10.47
N GLU A 163 10.18 -6.29 -10.53
CA GLU A 163 10.70 -7.43 -11.30
C GLU A 163 10.11 -7.55 -12.72
N SER A 164 9.25 -6.61 -13.12
CA SER A 164 8.61 -6.64 -14.44
C SER A 164 8.27 -5.24 -14.95
N ASN A 165 7.94 -5.13 -16.24
CA ASN A 165 7.45 -3.91 -16.86
C ASN A 165 5.94 -3.71 -16.67
N GLN A 166 5.41 -4.12 -15.52
CA GLN A 166 3.99 -4.06 -15.22
C GLN A 166 3.67 -2.89 -14.28
N ILE A 167 2.49 -2.32 -14.50
CA ILE A 167 1.85 -1.37 -13.59
C ILE A 167 0.50 -1.98 -13.22
N TRP A 168 0.22 -2.09 -11.93
CA TRP A 168 -1.07 -2.54 -11.42
C TRP A 168 -1.81 -1.38 -10.81
N GLN A 169 -3.11 -1.31 -11.08
CA GLN A 169 -3.95 -0.22 -10.60
C GLN A 169 -5.31 -0.74 -10.18
N SER A 170 -5.89 -0.11 -9.17
CA SER A 170 -7.27 -0.30 -8.74
C SER A 170 -7.89 1.05 -8.41
N CYS A 171 -9.20 1.17 -8.61
CA CYS A 171 -9.95 2.40 -8.37
C CYS A 171 -11.15 2.13 -7.47
N ALA A 172 -11.44 3.09 -6.58
CA ALA A 172 -12.62 3.08 -5.72
C ALA A 172 -13.33 4.44 -5.78
N ASP A 173 -14.66 4.42 -5.93
CA ASP A 173 -15.48 5.62 -5.82
C ASP A 173 -15.61 6.03 -4.36
N ILE A 174 -15.22 7.27 -4.05
CA ILE A 174 -15.36 7.85 -2.73
C ILE A 174 -16.14 9.17 -2.80
N THR A 175 -16.71 9.57 -1.67
CA THR A 175 -17.30 10.91 -1.51
C THR A 175 -16.51 11.65 -0.46
N ILE A 176 -15.95 12.81 -0.85
CA ILE A 176 -15.31 13.77 0.05
C ILE A 176 -16.36 14.79 0.48
N LYS A 177 -16.36 15.11 1.76
CA LYS A 177 -17.15 16.16 2.39
C LYS A 177 -16.22 17.21 3.00
N GLU A 178 -16.78 18.39 3.24
CA GLU A 178 -16.09 19.48 3.92
C GLU A 178 -15.50 19.00 5.25
N GLY A 179 -14.25 19.41 5.51
CA GLY A 179 -13.57 19.13 6.77
C GLY A 179 -14.13 19.97 7.90
N ALA A 180 -13.91 19.55 9.15
CA ALA A 180 -14.13 20.45 10.27
C ALA A 180 -13.21 21.68 10.11
N ALA A 181 -13.77 22.88 10.29
CA ALA A 181 -12.97 24.10 10.24
C ALA A 181 -11.81 23.98 11.23
N VAL A 182 -10.58 24.15 10.74
CA VAL A 182 -9.41 24.26 11.61
C VAL A 182 -9.53 25.63 12.26
N VAL A 183 -10.04 25.69 13.48
CA VAL A 183 -9.97 26.89 14.31
C VAL A 183 -8.51 26.98 14.75
N GLU A 184 -7.71 27.80 14.06
CA GLU A 184 -6.40 28.18 14.58
C GLU A 184 -6.64 28.89 15.92
N ALA A 185 -6.15 28.30 17.00
CA ALA A 185 -6.08 28.98 18.28
C ALA A 185 -5.08 30.13 18.13
N ALA A 186 -5.55 31.34 18.34
CA ALA A 186 -4.76 32.58 18.36
C ALA A 186 -3.69 32.57 19.47
#